data_AF-A0AAQ2VMK0-F1
#
_entry.id   AF-A0AAQ2VMK0-F1
#
_cell.length_a   1.000
_cell.length_b   1.000
_cell.length_c   1.000
_cell.angle_alpha   90.00
_cell.angle_beta   90.00
_cell.angle_gamma   90.00
#
_symmetry.space_group_name_H-M   'P 1'
#
loop_
_entity.id
_entity.type
_entity.pdbx_description
1 polymer ?
#
loop_
_entity_poly.entity_id
_entity_poly.type
_entity_poly.pdbx_seq_one_letter_code
_entity_poly.pdbx_strand_id
1 'polypeptide(L)'
;MGTPLVKIYKKFLDAINDEEMLLLSNEIIEKMMYSYLEDAIVDFNQCKKDLTIKYVDEKGEEIIPAAQLSYTSNYSNKNAEITLMGKETKEEYELDKDYTISFEDEKFIISFVVETTEEIIFKYKYLGEIVSDLDLEEIKILSYGMQIHWLQPKINREENLKQMLTDSDYNAKSGANMLAKLQAREEQLRTRFNKYQQRYMLKNFEGWN
;
A
#
# COMPACT_ATOMS: atom_id res chain seq x y z
N MET A 1 4.02 -6.99 -18.00
CA MET A 1 4.80 -6.12 -17.09
C MET A 1 4.35 -6.48 -15.68
N GLY A 2 5.23 -6.49 -14.67
CA GLY A 2 4.80 -6.79 -13.30
C GLY A 2 3.94 -5.68 -12.70
N THR A 3 3.20 -6.00 -11.64
CA THR A 3 2.38 -5.04 -10.89
C THR A 3 3.13 -4.56 -9.66
N PRO A 4 3.54 -3.28 -9.60
CA PRO A 4 4.24 -2.74 -8.45
C PRO A 4 3.44 -2.88 -7.16
N LEU A 5 4.10 -3.31 -6.07
CA LEU A 5 3.43 -3.53 -4.78
C LEU A 5 2.77 -2.24 -4.26
N VAL A 6 3.39 -1.08 -4.50
CA VAL A 6 2.85 0.23 -4.12
C VAL A 6 1.44 0.47 -4.66
N LYS A 7 1.08 -0.05 -5.85
CA LYS A 7 -0.27 0.11 -6.40
C LYS A 7 -1.32 -0.63 -5.57
N ILE A 8 -0.95 -1.80 -5.03
CA ILE A 8 -1.82 -2.62 -4.20
C ILE A 8 -1.89 -2.03 -2.79
N TYR A 9 -0.75 -1.62 -2.24
CA TYR A 9 -0.64 -0.99 -0.92
C TYR A 9 -1.42 0.32 -0.88
N LYS A 10 -1.28 1.19 -1.88
CA LYS A 10 -2.09 2.41 -1.99
C LYS A 10 -3.58 2.09 -1.98
N LYS A 11 -4.02 1.08 -2.75
CA LYS A 11 -5.43 0.69 -2.78
C LYS A 11 -5.96 0.22 -1.43
N PHE A 12 -5.12 -0.48 -0.66
CA PHE A 12 -5.40 -0.90 0.71
C PHE A 12 -5.42 0.28 1.69
N LEU A 13 -4.40 1.13 1.68
CA LEU A 13 -4.26 2.30 2.55
C LEU A 13 -5.41 3.29 2.33
N ASP A 14 -5.80 3.56 1.09
CA ASP A 14 -6.96 4.42 0.76
C ASP A 14 -8.29 3.89 1.35
N ALA A 15 -8.36 2.60 1.68
CA ALA A 15 -9.56 1.96 2.20
C ALA A 15 -9.60 1.84 3.73
N ILE A 16 -8.45 2.03 4.40
CA ILE A 16 -8.35 1.98 5.86
C ILE A 16 -8.15 3.39 6.41
N ASN A 17 -8.77 3.68 7.56
CA ASN A 17 -8.52 4.91 8.30
C ASN A 17 -7.94 4.52 9.66
N ASP A 18 -6.65 4.19 9.66
CA ASP A 18 -5.94 3.68 10.84
C ASP A 18 -4.94 4.71 11.34
N GLU A 19 -5.36 5.55 12.28
CA GLU A 19 -4.50 6.57 12.89
C GLU A 19 -3.32 5.95 13.64
N GLU A 20 -3.42 4.69 14.12
CA GLU A 20 -2.31 4.01 14.80
C GLU A 20 -1.13 3.77 13.85
N MET A 21 -1.37 3.68 12.53
CA MET A 21 -0.30 3.56 11.55
C MET A 21 0.62 4.78 11.54
N LEU A 22 0.12 5.97 11.91
CA LEU A 22 0.93 7.19 12.00
C LEU A 22 1.98 7.12 13.12
N LEU A 23 1.81 6.20 14.08
CA LEU A 23 2.73 5.99 15.19
C LEU A 23 3.82 4.97 14.88
N LEU A 24 3.73 4.30 13.72
CA LEU A 24 4.66 3.26 13.30
C LEU A 24 5.69 3.83 12.31
N SER A 25 6.89 3.23 12.30
CA SER A 25 7.86 3.56 11.25
C SER A 25 7.41 2.97 9.91
N ASN A 26 7.76 3.63 8.81
CA ASN A 26 7.45 3.14 7.46
C ASN A 26 7.92 1.70 7.23
N GLU A 27 9.09 1.33 7.75
CA GLU A 27 9.61 -0.04 7.64
C GLU A 27 8.72 -1.08 8.34
N ILE A 28 8.08 -0.73 9.46
CA ILE A 28 7.14 -1.61 10.15
C ILE A 28 5.83 -1.70 9.35
N ILE A 29 5.30 -0.56 8.89
CA ILE A 29 4.08 -0.51 8.08
C ILE A 29 4.25 -1.37 6.82
N GLU A 30 5.38 -1.25 6.14
CA GLU A 30 5.69 -2.04 4.94
C GLU A 30 5.76 -3.54 5.22
N LYS A 31 6.38 -3.96 6.32
CA LYS A 31 6.39 -5.38 6.73
C LYS A 31 4.98 -5.88 7.03
N MET A 32 4.16 -5.07 7.67
CA MET A 32 2.75 -5.41 7.93
C MET A 32 1.97 -5.53 6.61
N MET A 33 2.11 -4.55 5.70
CA MET A 33 1.48 -4.59 4.37
C MET A 33 1.94 -5.80 3.55
N TYR A 34 3.22 -6.16 3.63
CA TYR A 34 3.75 -7.35 2.98
C TYR A 34 3.09 -8.63 3.53
N SER A 35 3.05 -8.79 4.86
CA SER A 35 2.36 -9.93 5.50
C SER A 35 0.88 -10.01 5.09
N TYR A 36 0.15 -8.90 5.14
CA TYR A 36 -1.26 -8.88 4.75
C TYR A 36 -1.48 -9.23 3.28
N LEU A 37 -0.54 -8.85 2.41
CA LEU A 37 -0.60 -9.18 0.99
C LEU A 37 -0.31 -10.66 0.74
N GLU A 38 0.67 -11.25 1.43
CA GLU A 38 0.94 -12.69 1.34
C GLU A 38 -0.31 -13.51 1.72
N ASP A 39 -0.95 -13.17 2.83
CA ASP A 39 -2.16 -13.85 3.27
C ASP A 39 -3.34 -13.62 2.30
N ALA A 40 -3.46 -12.41 1.75
CA ALA A 40 -4.48 -12.09 0.74
C ALA A 40 -4.29 -12.85 -0.57
N ILE A 41 -3.03 -13.11 -0.97
CA ILE A 41 -2.69 -13.92 -2.15
C ILE A 41 -3.13 -15.37 -1.92
N VAL A 42 -2.85 -15.93 -0.74
CA VAL A 42 -3.30 -17.28 -0.36
C VAL A 42 -4.82 -17.40 -0.41
N ASP A 43 -5.53 -16.40 0.10
CA ASP A 43 -7.00 -16.38 0.07
C ASP A 43 -7.56 -16.18 -1.35
N PHE A 44 -6.80 -15.60 -2.27
CA PHE A 44 -7.17 -15.45 -3.68
C PHE A 44 -6.78 -16.67 -4.55
N ASN A 45 -7.05 -17.87 -4.02
CA ASN A 45 -6.74 -19.14 -4.68
C ASN A 45 -7.41 -19.39 -6.05
N GLN A 46 -8.41 -18.60 -6.43
CA GLN A 46 -9.07 -18.67 -7.74
C GLN A 46 -8.37 -17.84 -8.83
N CYS A 47 -7.35 -17.05 -8.46
CA CYS A 47 -6.62 -16.23 -9.42
C CYS A 47 -5.89 -17.13 -10.43
N LYS A 48 -6.06 -16.86 -11.73
CA LYS A 48 -5.37 -17.62 -12.80
C LYS A 48 -3.96 -17.09 -13.06
N LYS A 49 -3.64 -15.89 -12.59
CA LYS A 49 -2.34 -15.25 -12.79
C LYS A 49 -1.36 -15.67 -11.70
N ASP A 50 -0.08 -15.65 -12.05
CA ASP A 50 0.98 -15.90 -11.08
C ASP A 50 1.12 -14.69 -10.15
N LEU A 51 0.72 -14.87 -8.89
CA LEU A 51 0.75 -13.85 -7.86
C LEU A 51 2.09 -13.82 -7.09
N THR A 52 3.11 -14.55 -7.54
CA THR A 52 4.44 -14.55 -6.90
C THR A 52 4.97 -13.12 -6.76
N ILE A 53 5.40 -12.78 -5.55
CA ILE A 53 6.03 -11.50 -5.25
C ILE A 53 7.53 -11.59 -5.54
N LYS A 54 8.03 -10.67 -6.36
CA LYS A 54 9.46 -10.35 -6.46
C LYS A 54 9.74 -9.17 -5.54
N TYR A 55 10.11 -9.48 -4.31
CA TYR A 55 10.52 -8.47 -3.33
C TYR A 55 11.93 -7.96 -3.65
N VAL A 56 12.12 -6.64 -3.55
CA VAL A 56 13.42 -6.00 -3.85
C VAL A 56 13.89 -5.11 -2.70
N ASP A 57 13.01 -4.24 -2.17
CA ASP A 57 13.36 -3.17 -1.22
C ASP A 57 14.60 -2.38 -1.61
N GLU A 58 14.58 -1.87 -2.84
CA GLU A 58 15.57 -0.93 -3.32
C GLU A 58 15.24 0.47 -2.79
N LYS A 59 16.21 1.15 -2.19
CA LYS A 59 16.08 2.54 -1.76
C LYS A 59 17.40 3.27 -1.94
N GLY A 60 17.32 4.56 -2.22
CA GLY A 60 18.50 5.40 -2.34
C GLY A 60 18.17 6.87 -2.31
N GLU A 61 19.23 7.68 -2.36
CA GLU A 61 19.15 9.13 -2.41
C GLU A 61 20.17 9.70 -3.39
N GLU A 62 19.79 10.79 -4.07
CA GLU A 62 20.69 11.63 -4.86
C GLU A 62 20.58 13.08 -4.37
N ILE A 63 21.66 13.85 -4.54
CA ILE A 63 21.64 15.29 -4.28
C ILE A 63 21.49 16.01 -5.61
N ILE A 64 20.40 16.75 -5.72
CA ILE A 64 20.16 17.70 -6.80
C ILE A 64 20.82 19.02 -6.39
N PRO A 65 21.73 19.59 -7.20
CA PRO A 65 22.33 20.89 -6.92
C PRO A 65 21.28 22.01 -6.80
N ALA A 66 21.67 23.12 -6.20
CA ALA A 66 20.87 24.35 -6.27
C ALA A 66 20.84 24.92 -7.70
N ALA A 67 19.99 25.94 -7.90
CA ALA A 67 19.82 26.65 -9.16
C ALA A 67 19.47 25.72 -10.33
N GLN A 68 18.53 24.79 -10.12
CA GLN A 68 18.04 23.88 -11.14
C GLN A 68 16.59 24.20 -11.50
N LEU A 69 16.30 24.24 -12.80
CA LEU A 69 14.93 24.19 -13.35
C LEU A 69 14.55 22.77 -13.78
N SER A 70 15.54 21.92 -14.05
CA SER A 70 15.31 20.50 -14.30
C SER A 70 16.50 19.67 -13.85
N TYR A 71 16.27 18.40 -13.52
CA TYR A 71 17.30 17.46 -13.17
C TYR A 71 17.01 16.08 -13.79
N THR A 72 18.03 15.45 -14.35
CA THR A 72 17.94 14.07 -14.86
C THR A 72 18.62 13.14 -13.85
N SER A 73 17.84 12.25 -13.25
CA SER A 73 18.35 11.28 -12.29
C SER A 73 19.12 10.15 -12.98
N ASN A 74 20.07 9.55 -12.26
CA ASN A 74 20.73 8.33 -12.70
C ASN A 74 19.89 7.08 -12.39
N TYR A 75 18.85 7.22 -11.57
CA TYR A 75 17.88 6.18 -11.27
C TYR A 75 16.87 5.99 -12.40
N SER A 76 16.47 4.74 -12.66
CA SER A 76 15.74 4.35 -13.88
C SER A 76 14.46 3.54 -13.64
N ASN A 77 14.09 3.24 -12.40
CA ASN A 77 12.88 2.46 -12.16
C ASN A 77 11.62 3.34 -12.06
N LYS A 78 10.88 3.43 -13.16
CA LYS A 78 9.62 4.20 -13.26
C LYS A 78 8.54 3.88 -12.21
N ASN A 79 8.66 2.75 -11.50
CA ASN A 79 7.68 2.30 -10.52
C ASN A 79 8.08 2.63 -9.07
N ALA A 80 9.21 3.31 -8.86
CA ALA A 80 9.61 3.75 -7.54
C ALA A 80 8.74 4.90 -7.03
N GLU A 81 8.54 4.92 -5.72
CA GLU A 81 8.07 6.08 -4.98
C GLU A 81 9.21 7.10 -4.91
N ILE A 82 8.87 8.37 -5.11
CA ILE A 82 9.83 9.48 -5.17
C ILE A 82 9.41 10.53 -4.15
N THR A 83 10.40 11.08 -3.44
CA THR A 83 10.22 12.20 -2.52
C THR A 83 11.35 13.20 -2.72
N LEU A 84 10.98 14.49 -2.75
CA LEU A 84 11.92 15.61 -2.85
C LEU A 84 11.84 16.47 -1.59
N MET A 85 13.00 16.80 -1.02
CA MET A 85 13.08 17.61 0.20
C MET A 85 14.26 18.58 0.16
N GLY A 86 14.06 19.83 0.57
CA GLY A 86 15.12 20.81 0.75
C GLY A 86 16.17 20.32 1.75
N LYS A 87 17.45 20.36 1.37
CA LYS A 87 18.53 19.82 2.22
C LYS A 87 18.72 20.64 3.49
N GLU A 88 18.57 21.96 3.41
CA GLU A 88 18.69 22.88 4.54
C GLU A 88 17.34 23.10 5.22
N THR A 89 16.30 23.45 4.45
CA THR A 89 14.98 23.82 4.99
C THR A 89 14.22 22.63 5.56
N LYS A 90 14.49 21.41 5.06
CA LYS A 90 13.71 20.19 5.32
C LYS A 90 12.27 20.27 4.82
N GLU A 91 11.94 21.27 4.00
CA GLU A 91 10.62 21.39 3.38
C GLU A 91 10.46 20.35 2.28
N GLU A 92 9.31 19.68 2.27
CA GLU A 92 8.95 18.72 1.24
C GLU A 92 8.42 19.46 0.01
N TYR A 93 8.88 19.05 -1.17
CA TYR A 93 8.37 19.55 -2.44
C TYR A 93 7.18 18.70 -2.86
N GLU A 94 6.10 19.33 -3.28
CA GLU A 94 4.87 18.68 -3.68
C GLU A 94 4.84 18.40 -5.19
N LEU A 95 4.58 17.13 -5.56
CA LEU A 95 4.38 16.73 -6.95
C LEU A 95 3.16 17.47 -7.54
N ASP A 96 3.26 17.87 -8.80
CA ASP A 96 2.27 18.64 -9.57
C ASP A 96 2.01 20.07 -9.07
N LYS A 97 2.70 20.52 -8.01
CA LYS A 97 2.66 21.89 -7.50
C LYS A 97 4.02 22.57 -7.59
N ASP A 98 5.05 21.94 -7.04
CA ASP A 98 6.41 22.48 -7.01
C ASP A 98 7.28 21.89 -8.13
N TYR A 99 6.96 20.68 -8.57
CA TYR A 99 7.66 19.99 -9.66
C TYR A 99 6.77 18.97 -10.37
N THR A 100 7.23 18.50 -11.53
CA THR A 100 6.64 17.40 -12.30
C THR A 100 7.71 16.37 -12.64
N ILE A 101 7.31 15.13 -12.92
CA ILE A 101 8.21 14.04 -13.32
C ILE A 101 7.77 13.50 -14.68
N SER A 102 8.72 13.37 -15.60
CA SER A 102 8.58 12.50 -16.77
C SER A 102 9.59 11.35 -16.71
N PHE A 103 9.29 10.28 -17.45
CA PHE A 103 10.16 9.12 -17.59
C PHE A 103 10.44 8.91 -19.08
N GLU A 104 11.65 9.26 -19.51
CA GLU A 104 12.08 9.27 -20.90
C GLU A 104 13.46 8.64 -20.99
N ASP A 105 13.70 7.81 -22.01
CA ASP A 105 14.98 7.13 -22.23
C ASP A 105 15.55 6.42 -20.97
N GLU A 106 14.67 5.73 -20.24
CA GLU A 106 14.98 5.03 -18.98
C GLU A 106 15.49 5.94 -17.85
N LYS A 107 15.17 7.24 -17.90
CA LYS A 107 15.59 8.21 -16.89
C LYS A 107 14.42 9.01 -16.36
N PHE A 108 14.48 9.32 -15.08
CA PHE A 108 13.60 10.31 -14.49
C PHE A 108 14.08 11.72 -14.84
N ILE A 109 13.17 12.52 -15.37
CA ILE A 109 13.37 13.96 -15.60
C ILE A 109 12.46 14.70 -14.65
N ILE A 110 13.05 15.37 -13.68
CA ILE A 110 12.37 16.20 -12.69
C ILE A 110 12.39 17.63 -13.23
N SER A 111 11.22 18.25 -13.37
CA SER A 111 11.09 19.63 -13.84
C SER A 111 10.45 20.48 -12.74
N PHE A 112 11.18 21.48 -12.25
CA PHE A 112 10.73 22.37 -11.18
C PHE A 112 9.94 23.55 -11.75
N VAL A 113 8.90 23.97 -11.02
CA VAL A 113 8.07 25.13 -11.42
C VAL A 113 8.86 26.44 -11.27
N VAL A 114 9.73 26.51 -10.26
CA VAL A 114 10.67 27.61 -10.03
C VAL A 114 12.07 27.06 -9.86
N GLU A 115 13.08 27.87 -10.17
CA GLU A 115 14.47 27.50 -9.96
C GLU A 115 14.73 27.19 -8.48
N THR A 116 15.39 26.07 -8.20
CA THR A 116 15.70 25.67 -6.83
C THR A 116 16.67 26.65 -6.17
N THR A 117 16.38 27.05 -4.93
CA THR A 117 17.21 28.01 -4.18
C THR A 117 18.28 27.33 -3.32
N GLU A 118 18.14 26.02 -3.10
CA GLU A 118 19.03 25.18 -2.29
C GLU A 118 19.24 23.81 -2.96
N GLU A 119 20.15 23.02 -2.41
CA GLU A 119 20.29 21.61 -2.79
C GLU A 119 19.03 20.83 -2.35
N ILE A 120 18.58 19.89 -3.20
CA ILE A 120 17.42 19.04 -2.90
C ILE A 120 17.87 17.59 -2.74
N ILE A 121 17.33 16.92 -1.73
CA ILE A 121 17.46 15.49 -1.52
C ILE A 121 16.37 14.80 -2.34
N PHE A 122 16.78 14.06 -3.38
CA PHE A 122 15.91 13.18 -4.14
C PHE A 122 15.99 11.76 -3.57
N LYS A 123 14.92 11.29 -2.94
CA LYS A 123 14.81 9.94 -2.42
C LYS A 123 13.95 9.11 -3.35
N TYR A 124 14.37 7.87 -3.58
CA TYR A 124 13.59 6.89 -4.31
C TYR A 124 13.48 5.59 -3.52
N LYS A 125 12.34 4.91 -3.68
CA LYS A 125 12.08 3.61 -3.06
C LYS A 125 11.26 2.70 -3.96
N TYR A 126 11.69 1.46 -4.13
CA TYR A 126 10.98 0.43 -4.87
C TYR A 126 10.89 -0.87 -4.07
N LEU A 127 9.68 -1.19 -3.63
CA LEU A 127 9.40 -2.36 -2.77
C LEU A 127 9.40 -3.69 -3.55
N GLY A 128 9.22 -3.64 -4.88
CA GLY A 128 9.09 -4.82 -5.72
C GLY A 128 7.75 -4.87 -6.47
N GLU A 129 7.43 -6.05 -7.00
CA GLU A 129 6.23 -6.27 -7.81
C GLU A 129 5.68 -7.70 -7.69
N ILE A 130 4.39 -7.86 -7.97
CA ILE A 130 3.84 -9.16 -8.39
C ILE A 130 4.25 -9.40 -9.84
N VAL A 131 4.72 -10.60 -10.17
CA VAL A 131 5.26 -10.93 -11.50
C VAL A 131 4.26 -10.73 -12.64
N SER A 132 2.97 -10.88 -12.34
CA SER A 132 1.89 -10.71 -13.31
C SER A 132 1.39 -9.27 -13.41
N ASP A 133 0.89 -8.94 -14.61
CA ASP A 133 0.19 -7.67 -14.87
C ASP A 133 -1.25 -7.78 -14.37
N LEU A 134 -1.55 -7.14 -13.25
CA LEU A 134 -2.84 -7.22 -12.58
C LEU A 134 -3.73 -6.06 -13.01
N ASP A 135 -4.98 -6.37 -13.34
CA ASP A 135 -5.98 -5.35 -13.60
C ASP A 135 -6.51 -4.74 -12.29
N LEU A 136 -7.30 -3.67 -12.42
CA LEU A 136 -7.87 -2.98 -11.26
C LEU A 136 -8.82 -3.85 -10.42
N GLU A 137 -9.42 -4.89 -11.02
CA GLU A 137 -10.31 -5.81 -10.31
C GLU A 137 -9.50 -6.78 -9.45
N GLU A 138 -8.42 -7.35 -10.00
CA GLU A 138 -7.47 -8.21 -9.29
C GLU A 138 -6.78 -7.47 -8.13
N ILE A 139 -6.29 -6.25 -8.36
CA ILE A 139 -5.71 -5.39 -7.31
C ILE A 139 -6.75 -5.13 -6.21
N LYS A 140 -8.02 -4.93 -6.57
CA LYS A 140 -9.09 -4.66 -5.60
C LYS A 140 -9.45 -5.91 -4.79
N ILE A 141 -9.38 -7.10 -5.37
CA ILE A 141 -9.57 -8.36 -4.62
C ILE A 141 -8.47 -8.51 -3.58
N LEU A 142 -7.19 -8.34 -3.96
CA LEU A 142 -6.06 -8.39 -3.04
C LEU A 142 -6.19 -7.35 -1.91
N SER A 143 -6.58 -6.12 -2.24
CA SER A 143 -6.84 -5.07 -1.26
C SER A 143 -7.93 -5.43 -0.24
N TYR A 144 -8.99 -6.15 -0.65
CA TYR A 144 -10.00 -6.65 0.30
C TYR A 144 -9.45 -7.77 1.19
N GLY A 145 -8.65 -8.69 0.65
CA GLY A 145 -7.96 -9.71 1.44
C GLY A 145 -7.05 -9.07 2.49
N MET A 146 -6.26 -8.07 2.11
CA MET A 146 -5.38 -7.34 3.02
C MET A 146 -6.16 -6.67 4.16
N GLN A 147 -7.33 -6.07 3.86
CA GLN A 147 -8.20 -5.46 4.89
C GLN A 147 -8.73 -6.48 5.90
N ILE A 148 -9.02 -7.70 5.46
CA ILE A 148 -9.46 -8.78 6.36
C ILE A 148 -8.32 -9.12 7.33
N HIS A 149 -7.11 -9.35 6.82
CA HIS A 149 -5.93 -9.71 7.63
C HIS A 149 -5.44 -8.58 8.54
N TRP A 150 -5.57 -7.32 8.10
CA TRP A 150 -5.32 -6.15 8.94
C TRP A 150 -6.29 -6.04 10.12
N LEU A 151 -7.55 -6.48 9.95
CA LEU A 151 -8.59 -6.39 10.97
C LEU A 151 -8.51 -7.51 12.02
N GLN A 152 -8.04 -8.70 11.63
CA GLN A 152 -7.88 -9.85 12.52
C GLN A 152 -7.16 -9.55 13.84
N PRO A 153 -5.94 -8.96 13.86
CA PRO A 153 -5.25 -8.71 15.13
C PRO A 153 -6.01 -7.75 16.05
N LYS A 154 -6.79 -6.81 15.49
CA LYS A 154 -7.64 -5.89 16.26
C LYS A 154 -8.81 -6.62 16.91
N ILE A 155 -9.45 -7.54 16.18
CA ILE A 155 -10.50 -8.42 16.72
C ILE A 155 -9.94 -9.32 17.83
N ASN A 156 -8.81 -10.00 17.57
CA ASN A 156 -8.17 -10.89 18.53
C ASN A 156 -7.80 -10.16 19.83
N ARG A 157 -7.32 -8.91 19.73
CA ARG A 157 -7.03 -8.08 20.91
C ARG A 157 -8.29 -7.82 21.75
N GLU A 158 -9.39 -7.44 21.12
CA GLU A 158 -10.66 -7.20 21.82
C GLU A 158 -11.26 -8.48 22.42
N GLU A 159 -11.12 -9.62 21.74
CA GLU A 159 -11.53 -10.93 22.27
C GLU A 159 -10.71 -11.34 23.49
N ASN A 160 -9.39 -11.12 23.46
CA ASN A 160 -8.53 -11.37 24.62
C ASN A 160 -8.91 -10.46 25.80
N LEU A 161 -9.21 -9.18 25.55
CA LEU A 161 -9.69 -8.26 26.59
C LEU A 161 -11.01 -8.71 27.21
N LYS A 162 -11.94 -9.22 26.40
CA LYS A 162 -13.20 -9.79 26.87
C LYS A 162 -12.98 -10.96 27.82
N GLN A 163 -12.02 -11.84 27.52
CA GLN A 163 -11.70 -12.99 28.38
C GLN A 163 -11.03 -12.60 29.70
N MET A 164 -10.29 -11.49 29.73
CA MET A 164 -9.58 -11.03 30.93
C MET A 164 -10.46 -10.24 31.92
N LEU A 165 -11.61 -9.73 31.47
CA LEU A 165 -12.49 -8.86 32.25
C LEU A 165 -13.76 -9.61 32.69
N THR A 166 -14.38 -9.16 33.80
CA THR A 166 -15.72 -9.65 34.15
C THR A 166 -16.73 -9.12 33.13
N ASP A 167 -17.81 -9.88 32.88
CA ASP A 167 -18.85 -9.46 31.91
C ASP A 167 -19.43 -8.07 32.24
N SER A 168 -19.55 -7.73 33.53
CA SER A 168 -20.01 -6.40 33.96
C SER A 168 -19.01 -5.32 33.58
N ASP A 169 -17.71 -5.50 33.86
CA ASP A 169 -16.67 -4.50 33.58
C ASP A 169 -16.41 -4.34 32.08
N TYR A 170 -16.48 -5.45 31.33
CA TYR A 170 -16.30 -5.44 29.88
C TYR A 170 -17.46 -4.77 29.15
N ASN A 171 -18.69 -4.92 29.63
CA ASN A 171 -19.87 -4.27 29.05
C ASN A 171 -20.02 -2.81 29.50
N ALA A 172 -19.56 -2.48 30.71
CA ALA A 172 -19.56 -1.11 31.22
C ALA A 172 -18.55 -0.22 30.48
N LYS A 173 -17.45 -0.80 29.99
CA LYS A 173 -16.52 -0.15 29.05
C LYS A 173 -17.00 -0.45 27.63
N SER A 174 -16.85 0.46 26.68
CA SER A 174 -17.38 0.34 25.31
C SER A 174 -16.80 -0.82 24.45
N GLY A 175 -16.06 -1.76 25.05
CA GLY A 175 -15.36 -2.88 24.38
C GLY A 175 -16.31 -3.81 23.63
N ALA A 176 -17.42 -4.24 24.26
CA ALA A 176 -18.39 -5.12 23.59
C ALA A 176 -18.97 -4.52 22.29
N ASN A 177 -19.22 -3.21 22.30
CA ASN A 177 -19.70 -2.47 21.13
C ASN A 177 -18.61 -2.33 20.06
N MET A 178 -17.35 -2.19 20.46
CA MET A 178 -16.22 -2.11 19.54
C MET A 178 -15.99 -3.46 18.86
N LEU A 179 -15.93 -4.55 19.63
CA LEU A 179 -15.77 -5.91 19.09
C LEU A 179 -16.88 -6.25 18.09
N ALA A 180 -18.14 -5.98 18.42
CA ALA A 180 -19.26 -6.22 17.51
C ALA A 180 -19.14 -5.42 16.21
N LYS A 181 -18.67 -4.16 16.27
CA LYS A 181 -18.42 -3.33 15.07
C LYS A 181 -17.27 -3.88 14.22
N LEU A 182 -16.18 -4.34 14.84
CA LEU A 182 -15.05 -4.93 14.15
C LEU A 182 -15.47 -6.23 13.44
N GLN A 183 -16.17 -7.13 14.13
CA GLN A 183 -16.68 -8.37 13.55
C GLN A 183 -17.67 -8.11 12.40
N ALA A 184 -18.61 -7.17 12.57
CA ALA A 184 -19.52 -6.79 11.49
C ALA A 184 -18.79 -6.18 10.29
N ARG A 185 -17.73 -5.40 10.52
CA ARG A 185 -16.90 -4.85 9.45
C ARG A 185 -16.16 -5.96 8.70
N GLU A 186 -15.62 -6.94 9.41
CA GLU A 186 -14.96 -8.10 8.83
C GLU A 186 -15.91 -8.89 7.92
N GLU A 187 -17.12 -9.17 8.40
CA GLU A 187 -18.14 -9.89 7.63
C GLU A 187 -18.50 -9.16 6.33
N GLN A 188 -18.63 -7.83 6.39
CA GLN A 188 -18.84 -7.00 5.20
C GLN A 188 -17.66 -7.11 4.21
N LEU A 189 -16.43 -7.12 4.71
CA LEU A 189 -15.23 -7.27 3.88
C LEU A 189 -15.18 -8.64 3.23
N ARG A 190 -15.42 -9.73 3.98
CA ARG A 190 -15.49 -11.09 3.44
C ARG A 190 -16.58 -11.22 2.38
N THR A 191 -17.74 -10.62 2.61
CA THR A 191 -18.83 -10.60 1.62
C THR A 191 -18.39 -9.91 0.32
N ARG A 192 -17.70 -8.77 0.41
CA ARG A 192 -17.18 -8.05 -0.76
C ARG A 192 -16.07 -8.84 -1.46
N PHE A 193 -15.13 -9.39 -0.69
CA PHE A 193 -14.05 -10.23 -1.20
C PHE A 193 -14.61 -11.40 -2.01
N ASN A 194 -15.49 -12.21 -1.41
CA ASN A 194 -16.14 -13.34 -2.06
C ASN A 194 -16.90 -12.91 -3.33
N LYS A 195 -17.67 -11.81 -3.26
CA LYS A 195 -18.41 -11.29 -4.42
C LYS A 195 -17.48 -10.97 -5.60
N TYR A 196 -16.33 -10.34 -5.34
CA TYR A 196 -15.38 -10.00 -6.40
C TYR A 196 -14.62 -11.23 -6.91
N GLN A 197 -14.27 -12.19 -6.03
CA GLN A 197 -13.70 -13.47 -6.46
C GLN A 197 -14.65 -14.25 -7.38
N GLN A 198 -15.93 -14.34 -7.01
CA GLN A 198 -16.94 -14.99 -7.85
C GLN A 198 -17.10 -14.30 -9.20
N ARG A 199 -17.12 -12.96 -9.21
CA ARG A 199 -17.15 -12.18 -10.46
C ARG A 199 -15.91 -12.45 -11.32
N TYR A 200 -14.73 -12.47 -10.71
CA TYR A 200 -13.47 -12.81 -11.39
C TYR A 200 -13.52 -14.21 -12.01
N MET A 201 -13.96 -15.20 -11.23
CA MET A 201 -14.08 -16.59 -11.68
C MET A 201 -15.03 -16.71 -12.88
N LEU A 202 -16.21 -16.09 -12.81
CA LEU A 202 -17.20 -16.09 -13.90
C LEU A 202 -16.68 -15.41 -15.16
N LYS A 203 -16.00 -14.27 -15.03
CA LYS A 203 -15.38 -13.55 -16.15
C LYS A 203 -14.35 -14.42 -16.88
N ASN A 204 -13.65 -15.27 -16.15
CA ASN A 204 -12.62 -16.16 -16.68
C ASN A 204 -13.12 -17.60 -16.92
N PHE A 205 -14.42 -17.86 -16.85
CA PHE A 205 -14.97 -19.18 -17.10
C PHE A 205 -15.13 -19.42 -18.60
N GLU A 206 -14.45 -20.44 -19.13
CA GLU A 206 -14.42 -20.74 -20.58
C GLU A 206 -15.48 -21.78 -21.00
N GLY A 207 -16.39 -22.17 -20.09
CA GLY A 207 -17.36 -23.23 -20.35
C GLY A 207 -16.85 -24.62 -19.98
N TRP A 208 -17.74 -25.59 -20.13
CA TRP A 208 -17.37 -27.01 -20.11
C TRP A 208 -17.02 -27.38 -21.55
N ASN A 209 -15.74 -27.65 -21.82
CA ASN A 209 -15.30 -28.21 -23.10
C ASN A 209 -15.93 -29.60 -23.33
#